data_AF-A0A444UT88-F1
#
_entry.id   AF-A0A444UT88-F1
#
_cell.length_a   1.000
_cell.length_b   1.000
_cell.length_c   1.000
_cell.angle_alpha   90.00
_cell.angle_beta   90.00
_cell.angle_gamma   90.00
#
_symmetry.space_group_name_H-M   'P 1'
#
loop_
_entity.id
_entity.type
_entity.pdbx_description
1 polymer ?
#
loop_
_entity_poly.entity_id
_entity_poly.type
_entity_poly.pdbx_seq_one_letter_code
_entity_poly.pdbx_strand_id
1 'polypeptide(L)'
;MDWSFCPLPPALIQIMAASKASRDIVYFTFGNEELVQEIWDMHNFLQKQHFTVGKLYSVLETYCERKRSRSAGDLYDFIYHSYADLKSKH
;
A
#
# COMPACT_ATOMS: atom_id res chain seq x y z
N MET A 1 15.97 5.31 5.03
CA MET A 1 14.90 6.22 4.56
C MET A 1 14.08 6.63 5.76
N ASP A 2 13.88 7.94 5.92
CA ASP A 2 13.15 8.51 7.04
C ASP A 2 11.66 8.60 6.70
N TRP A 3 10.90 7.59 7.14
CA TRP A 3 9.43 7.50 6.97
C TRP A 3 8.67 8.47 7.89
N SER A 4 9.35 9.20 8.79
CA SER A 4 8.71 10.13 9.74
C SER A 4 7.93 11.26 9.07
N PHE A 5 8.22 11.56 7.80
CA PHE A 5 7.57 12.63 7.03
C PHE A 5 6.52 12.11 6.03
N CYS A 6 6.25 10.81 6.02
CA CYS A 6 5.25 10.20 5.15
C CYS A 6 4.55 9.07 5.92
N PRO A 7 3.47 9.39 6.65
CA PRO A 7 2.78 8.40 7.45
C PRO A 7 2.08 7.40 6.53
N LEU A 8 2.59 6.17 6.51
CA LEU A 8 1.96 5.04 5.84
C LEU A 8 1.05 4.29 6.81
N PRO A 9 -0.08 3.73 6.34
CA PRO A 9 -0.93 2.87 7.16
C PRO A 9 -0.14 1.68 7.73
N PRO A 10 -0.19 1.45 9.05
CA PRO A 10 0.48 0.29 9.67
C PRO A 10 0.07 -1.05 9.04
N ALA A 11 -1.19 -1.17 8.61
CA ALA A 11 -1.71 -2.36 7.95
C ALA A 11 -0.93 -2.71 6.67
N LEU A 12 -0.62 -1.74 5.81
CA LEU A 12 0.15 -1.98 4.57
C LEU A 12 1.57 -2.46 4.88
N ILE A 13 2.21 -1.86 5.87
CA ILE A 13 3.56 -2.26 6.31
C ILE A 13 3.54 -3.69 6.85
N GLN A 14 2.54 -4.03 7.67
CA GLN A 14 2.41 -5.38 8.22
C GLN A 14 2.12 -6.42 7.13
N ILE A 15 1.26 -6.11 6.15
CA ILE A 15 1.00 -6.96 4.98
C ILE A 15 2.29 -7.22 4.19
N MET A 16 3.08 -6.17 3.92
CA MET A 16 4.37 -6.33 3.23
C MET A 16 5.36 -7.18 4.03
N ALA A 17 5.45 -6.95 5.35
CA ALA A 17 6.35 -7.69 6.23
C ALA A 17 5.96 -9.18 6.32
N ALA A 18 4.66 -9.47 6.50
CA ALA A 18 4.13 -10.83 6.54
C ALA A 18 4.35 -11.56 5.20
N SER A 19 4.06 -10.90 4.08
CA SER A 19 4.31 -11.42 2.73
C SER A 19 5.78 -11.75 2.51
N LYS A 20 6.68 -10.86 2.94
CA LYS A 20 8.14 -11.07 2.82
C LYS A 20 8.63 -12.21 3.71
N ALA A 21 8.01 -12.42 4.87
CA ALA A 21 8.30 -13.50 5.80
C ALA A 21 7.59 -14.83 5.43
N SER A 22 6.81 -14.86 4.35
CA SER A 22 5.96 -15.99 3.97
C SER A 22 5.03 -16.44 5.10
N ARG A 23 4.42 -15.45 5.78
CA ARG A 23 3.46 -15.67 6.86
C ARG A 23 2.12 -15.05 6.49
N ASP A 24 1.05 -15.71 6.89
CA ASP A 24 -0.29 -15.13 6.84
C ASP A 24 -0.46 -14.04 7.90
N ILE A 25 -1.42 -13.15 7.68
CA ILE A 25 -1.76 -12.06 8.60
C ILE A 25 -3.23 -12.14 9.01
N VAL A 26 -3.48 -11.88 10.28
CA VAL A 26 -4.82 -11.62 10.83
C VAL A 26 -4.77 -10.23 11.45
N TYR A 27 -5.53 -9.29 10.89
CA TYR A 27 -5.54 -7.89 11.32
C TYR A 27 -6.83 -7.57 12.07
N PHE A 28 -6.72 -7.17 13.33
CA PHE A 28 -7.87 -6.78 14.16
C PHE A 28 -8.04 -5.26 14.13
N THR A 29 -9.20 -4.78 13.66
CA THR A 29 -9.52 -3.33 13.60
C THR A 29 -10.31 -2.84 14.82
N PHE A 30 -10.49 -3.69 15.83
CA PHE A 30 -11.14 -3.36 17.10
C PHE A 30 -12.53 -2.72 16.95
N GLY A 31 -13.35 -3.26 16.06
CA GLY A 31 -14.74 -2.80 15.84
C GLY A 31 -14.88 -1.67 14.82
N ASN A 32 -13.79 -1.22 14.20
CA ASN A 32 -13.87 -0.29 13.08
C ASN A 32 -14.12 -1.05 11.78
N GLU A 33 -15.38 -1.11 11.35
CA GLU A 33 -15.83 -1.80 10.14
C GLU A 33 -15.35 -1.13 8.85
N GLU A 34 -15.30 0.20 8.82
CA GLU A 34 -14.79 0.97 7.68
C GLU A 34 -13.31 0.61 7.42
N LEU A 35 -12.52 0.54 8.48
CA LEU A 35 -11.11 0.14 8.40
C LEU A 35 -10.94 -1.32 7.97
N VAL A 36 -11.88 -2.23 8.33
CA VAL A 36 -11.85 -3.61 7.81
C VAL A 36 -11.99 -3.58 6.31
N GLN A 37 -13.02 -2.88 5.81
CA GLN A 37 -13.33 -2.83 4.39
C GLN A 37 -12.18 -2.19 3.60
N GLU A 38 -11.65 -1.08 4.09
CA GLU A 38 -10.52 -0.37 3.50
C GLU A 38 -9.27 -1.26 3.35
N ILE A 39 -8.88 -1.99 4.42
CA ILE A 39 -7.73 -2.91 4.37
C ILE A 39 -8.02 -4.10 3.46
N TRP A 40 -9.24 -4.65 3.52
CA TRP A 40 -9.65 -5.80 2.73
C TRP A 40 -9.62 -5.52 1.23
N ASP A 41 -10.14 -4.37 0.80
CA ASP A 41 -10.17 -3.96 -0.60
C ASP A 41 -8.76 -3.75 -1.15
N MET A 42 -7.90 -3.08 -0.39
CA MET A 42 -6.52 -2.86 -0.79
C MET A 42 -5.74 -4.19 -0.86
N HIS A 43 -5.88 -5.07 0.14
CA HIS A 43 -5.24 -6.39 0.12
C HIS A 43 -5.69 -7.23 -1.08
N ASN A 44 -7.01 -7.29 -1.32
CA ASN A 44 -7.57 -8.02 -2.46
C ASN A 44 -7.11 -7.47 -3.80
N PHE A 45 -7.03 -6.14 -3.93
CA PHE A 45 -6.49 -5.52 -5.13
C PHE A 45 -5.05 -5.94 -5.38
N LEU A 46 -4.17 -5.78 -4.39
CA LEU A 46 -2.75 -6.15 -4.50
C LEU A 46 -2.59 -7.64 -4.88
N GLN A 47 -3.38 -8.52 -4.26
CA GLN A 47 -3.34 -9.94 -4.54
C GLN A 47 -3.82 -10.27 -5.96
N LYS A 48 -4.98 -9.73 -6.38
CA LYS A 48 -5.56 -9.96 -7.72
C LYS A 48 -4.63 -9.48 -8.85
N GLN A 49 -3.88 -8.41 -8.61
CA GLN A 49 -2.95 -7.85 -9.58
C GLN A 49 -1.53 -8.44 -9.49
N HIS A 50 -1.32 -9.46 -8.64
CA HIS A 50 0.00 -10.05 -8.36
C HIS A 50 1.06 -8.98 -8.03
N PHE A 51 0.66 -7.99 -7.24
CA PHE A 51 1.50 -6.87 -6.86
C PHE A 51 2.55 -7.35 -5.84
N THR A 52 3.81 -7.40 -6.24
CA THR A 52 4.88 -7.89 -5.37
C THR A 52 5.23 -6.87 -4.29
N VAL A 53 5.79 -7.34 -3.18
CA VAL A 53 6.32 -6.46 -2.11
C VAL A 53 7.29 -5.42 -2.65
N GLY A 54 8.14 -5.79 -3.63
CA GLY A 54 9.08 -4.88 -4.27
C GLY A 54 8.39 -3.77 -5.06
N LYS A 55 7.36 -4.11 -5.87
CA LYS A 55 6.57 -3.11 -6.60
C LYS A 55 5.86 -2.16 -5.63
N LEU A 56 5.27 -2.70 -4.55
CA LEU A 56 4.57 -1.88 -3.56
C LEU A 56 5.53 -0.94 -2.86
N TYR A 57 6.68 -1.43 -2.44
CA TYR A 57 7.73 -0.61 -1.85
C TYR A 57 8.12 0.58 -2.74
N SER A 58 8.39 0.35 -4.03
CA SER A 58 8.76 1.43 -4.96
C SER A 58 7.64 2.46 -5.17
N VAL A 59 6.37 2.02 -5.21
CA VAL A 59 5.23 2.93 -5.28
C VAL A 59 5.12 3.78 -4.02
N LEU A 60 5.28 3.18 -2.84
CA LEU A 60 5.23 3.89 -1.57
C LEU A 60 6.37 4.91 -1.42
N GLU A 61 7.57 4.56 -1.88
CA GLU A 61 8.72 5.47 -1.94
C GLU A 61 8.40 6.70 -2.82
N THR A 62 7.89 6.46 -4.03
CA THR A 62 7.48 7.54 -4.96
C THR A 62 6.35 8.38 -4.37
N TYR A 63 5.37 7.75 -3.70
CA TYR A 63 4.29 8.47 -3.01
C TYR A 63 4.87 9.42 -1.95
N CYS A 64 5.82 8.94 -1.14
CA CYS A 64 6.41 9.74 -0.08
C CYS A 64 7.22 10.93 -0.61
N GLU A 65 7.96 10.76 -1.70
CA GLU A 65 8.62 11.88 -2.38
C GLU A 65 7.63 12.92 -2.90
N ARG A 66 6.52 12.48 -3.50
CA ARG A 66 5.45 13.37 -3.99
C ARG A 66 4.67 14.04 -2.86
N LYS A 67 4.46 13.33 -1.74
CA LYS A 67 3.79 13.90 -0.56
C LYS A 67 4.63 15.03 0.05
N ARG A 68 5.95 14.85 0.12
CA ARG A 68 6.89 15.89 0.57
C ARG A 68 6.86 17.14 -0.31
N SER A 69 6.70 16.97 -1.62
CA SER A 69 6.52 18.09 -2.56
C SER A 69 5.08 18.60 -2.67
N ARG A 70 4.16 18.14 -1.79
CA ARG A 70 2.73 18.49 -1.77
C ARG A 70 2.00 18.23 -3.08
N SER A 71 2.48 17.27 -3.86
CA SER A 71 1.96 16.90 -5.18
C SER A 71 1.22 15.55 -5.18
N ALA A 72 1.12 14.87 -4.03
CA ALA A 72 0.41 13.61 -3.88
C ALA A 72 -0.97 13.76 -3.23
N GLY A 73 -1.96 13.11 -3.84
CA GLY A 73 -3.31 12.94 -3.30
C GLY A 73 -3.39 11.88 -2.20
N ASP A 74 -4.51 11.16 -2.17
CA ASP A 74 -4.70 10.00 -1.29
C ASP A 74 -3.74 8.86 -1.65
N LEU A 75 -3.32 8.08 -0.64
CA LEU A 75 -2.37 6.99 -0.83
C LEU A 75 -2.97 5.83 -1.63
N TYR A 76 -4.20 5.45 -1.34
CA TYR A 76 -4.81 4.28 -1.97
C TYR A 76 -5.15 4.56 -3.41
N ASP A 77 -5.68 5.75 -3.67
CA ASP A 77 -5.81 6.27 -5.04
C ASP A 77 -4.47 6.23 -5.78
N PHE A 78 -3.39 6.68 -5.15
CA PHE A 78 -2.07 6.67 -5.78
C PHE A 78 -1.60 5.25 -6.13
N ILE A 79 -1.87 4.26 -5.26
CA ILE A 79 -1.53 2.86 -5.53
C ILE A 79 -2.34 2.32 -6.71
N TYR A 80 -3.65 2.59 -6.77
CA TYR A 80 -4.51 2.16 -7.88
C TYR A 80 -4.04 2.74 -9.22
N HIS A 81 -3.75 4.04 -9.27
CA HIS A 81 -3.24 4.70 -10.47
C HIS A 81 -1.85 4.21 -10.88
N SER A 82 -0.96 4.01 -9.90
CA SER A 82 0.40 3.50 -10.17
C SER A 82 0.37 2.12 -10.82
N TYR A 83 -0.59 1.27 -10.46
CA TYR A 83 -0.76 -0.01 -11.15
C TYR A 83 -1.17 0.15 -12.62
N ALA A 84 -2.12 1.06 -12.92
CA ALA A 84 -2.53 1.33 -14.30
C ALA A 84 -1.35 1.81 -15.16
N ASP A 85 -0.49 2.67 -14.59
CA ASP A 85 0.74 3.16 -15.24
C ASP A 85 1.81 2.08 -15.42
N LEU A 86 1.91 1.12 -14.49
CA LEU A 86 2.82 -0.01 -14.63
C LEU A 86 2.35 -0.99 -15.71
N LYS A 87 1.03 -1.15 -15.88
CA LYS A 87 0.45 -1.99 -16.92
C LYS A 87 0.61 -1.40 -18.32
N SER A 88 0.55 -0.07 -18.47
CA SER A 88 0.66 0.59 -19.79
C SER A 88 2.08 0.56 -20.39
N LYS A 89 3.10 0.21 -19.58
CA LYS A 89 4.50 0.14 -20.00
C LYS A 89 4.91 -1.23 -20.57
N HIS A 90 4.00 -2.21 -20.62
CA HIS A 90 4.18 -3.54 -21.20
C HIS A 90 3.05 -3.85 -22.16
#